data_AF-A0A2J8Q1A4-F1
#
_entry.id   AF-A0A2J8Q1A4-F1
#
_cell.length_a   1.000
_cell.length_b   1.000
_cell.length_c   1.000
_cell.angle_alpha   90.00
_cell.angle_beta   90.00
_cell.angle_gamma   90.00
#
_symmetry.space_group_name_H-M   'P 1'
#
loop_
_entity.id
_entity.type
_entity.pdbx_description
1 polymer ?
#
loop_
_entity_poly.entity_id
_entity_poly.type
_entity_poly.pdbx_seq_one_letter_code
_entity_poly.pdbx_strand_id
1 'polypeptide(L)'
;MIGRCFVLSQDLAIRDELDGGEWKFCEGRPQGHEQFGFCQQGTAAAFSPDSHYLLFGAPGTYNWKGLLFVTNIDSSDPDQLVYKTLDPADRLPGPAGDLALNSYLGFSIDSGKGLVRAEELSFVAGAPRANHKGAVVILRKDSASRLVPEVML
;
A
#
# COMPACT_ATOMS: atom_id res chain seq x y z
N MET A 1 11.28 -0.79 -13.82
CA MET A 1 11.85 -0.01 -12.70
C MET A 1 10.99 -0.28 -11.48
N ILE A 2 11.55 -0.89 -10.43
CA ILE A 2 10.76 -1.49 -9.34
C ILE A 2 10.55 -0.57 -8.12
N GLY A 3 11.41 0.44 -7.93
CA GLY A 3 11.34 1.37 -6.79
C GLY A 3 12.02 0.84 -5.52
N ARG A 4 12.41 1.75 -4.61
CA ARG A 4 13.03 1.46 -3.30
C ARG A 4 12.81 2.66 -2.38
N CYS A 5 12.61 2.41 -1.09
CA CYS A 5 12.51 3.45 -0.06
C CYS A 5 13.66 3.35 0.94
N PHE A 6 13.97 4.49 1.57
CA PHE A 6 14.92 4.58 2.69
C PHE A 6 14.21 5.24 3.86
N VAL A 7 14.28 4.63 5.03
CA VAL A 7 13.81 5.22 6.29
C VAL A 7 15.05 5.65 7.09
N LEU A 8 14.96 6.79 7.75
CA LEU A 8 16.04 7.32 8.57
C LEU A 8 15.46 7.71 9.93
N SER A 9 16.30 7.58 10.95
CA SER A 9 16.05 8.14 12.27
C SER A 9 15.88 9.66 12.22
N GLN A 10 15.36 10.24 13.31
CA GLN A 10 15.15 11.69 13.42
C GLN A 10 16.44 12.52 13.25
N ASP A 11 17.60 11.93 13.52
CA ASP A 11 18.92 12.54 13.30
C ASP A 11 19.44 12.37 11.86
N LEU A 12 18.60 11.87 10.94
CA LEU A 12 18.91 11.54 9.55
C LEU A 12 19.98 10.45 9.38
N ALA A 13 20.29 9.70 10.45
CA ALA A 13 21.19 8.57 10.42
C ALA A 13 20.44 7.23 10.33
N ILE A 14 21.19 6.17 10.03
CA ILE A 14 20.72 4.78 10.13
C ILE A 14 21.14 4.30 11.52
N ARG A 15 20.18 4.14 12.42
CA ARG A 15 20.41 3.70 13.81
C ARG A 15 19.71 2.38 14.10
N ASP A 16 18.43 2.32 13.76
CA ASP A 16 17.57 1.21 14.08
C ASP A 16 17.67 0.12 13.01
N GLU A 17 17.34 -1.12 13.36
CA GLU A 17 17.39 -2.26 12.42
C GLU A 17 16.48 -2.06 11.19
N LEU A 18 15.43 -1.26 11.35
CA LEU A 18 14.45 -0.93 10.32
C LEU A 18 14.80 0.36 9.56
N ASP A 19 15.87 1.07 9.94
CA ASP A 19 16.40 2.17 9.14
C ASP A 19 17.15 1.65 7.91
N GLY A 20 17.36 2.55 6.95
CA GLY A 20 18.08 2.26 5.72
C GLY A 20 17.17 1.73 4.62
N GLY A 21 17.76 0.97 3.70
CA GLY A 21 17.15 0.64 2.40
C GLY A 21 16.44 -0.69 2.33
N GLU A 22 16.18 -1.39 3.43
CA GLU A 22 15.56 -2.73 3.39
C GLU A 22 14.06 -2.69 3.05
N TRP A 23 13.49 -1.49 2.89
CA TRP A 23 12.16 -1.24 2.35
C TRP A 23 12.12 -1.42 0.83
N LYS A 24 12.18 -2.67 0.39
CA LYS A 24 12.28 -3.07 -1.03
C LYS A 24 11.33 -4.22 -1.37
N PHE A 25 10.04 -4.10 -1.04
CA PHE A 25 9.09 -5.21 -1.15
C PHE A 25 8.92 -5.74 -2.58
N CYS A 26 9.23 -4.95 -3.62
CA CYS A 26 9.16 -5.40 -5.02
C CYS A 26 10.40 -6.17 -5.50
N GLU A 27 11.50 -6.12 -4.75
CA GLU A 27 12.72 -6.89 -5.03
C GLU A 27 12.48 -8.40 -4.83
N GLY A 28 13.07 -9.23 -5.69
CA GLY A 28 12.96 -10.69 -5.60
C GLY A 28 11.62 -11.29 -6.02
N ARG A 29 10.63 -10.47 -6.41
CA ARG A 29 9.31 -10.94 -6.89
C ARG A 29 9.31 -11.27 -8.39
N PRO A 30 8.30 -12.03 -8.87
CA PRO A 30 8.14 -12.28 -10.31
C PRO A 30 8.16 -10.99 -11.13
N GLN A 31 9.00 -10.98 -12.15
CA GLN A 31 9.18 -9.84 -13.05
C GLN A 31 8.14 -9.87 -14.17
N GLY A 32 8.15 -8.85 -15.04
CA GLY A 32 7.14 -8.65 -16.08
C GLY A 32 6.15 -7.54 -15.73
N HIS A 33 5.46 -7.01 -16.73
CA HIS A 33 4.48 -5.93 -16.54
C HIS A 33 3.19 -6.44 -15.89
N GLU A 34 2.90 -7.73 -16.05
CA GLU A 34 1.81 -8.47 -15.45
C GLU A 34 2.04 -8.78 -13.96
N GLN A 35 3.26 -8.57 -13.44
CA GLN A 35 3.65 -8.78 -12.05
C GLN A 35 4.32 -7.53 -11.46
N PHE A 36 5.58 -7.62 -11.00
CA PHE A 36 6.27 -6.57 -10.23
C PHE A 36 7.37 -5.82 -11.00
N GLY A 37 7.62 -6.14 -12.28
CA GLY A 37 8.73 -5.54 -13.05
C GLY A 37 8.64 -4.01 -13.25
N PHE A 38 7.44 -3.47 -13.11
CA PHE A 38 7.14 -2.03 -13.16
C PHE A 38 6.56 -1.52 -11.85
N CYS A 39 6.79 -2.20 -10.73
CA CYS A 39 6.14 -1.90 -9.45
C CYS A 39 6.13 -0.42 -9.05
N GLN A 40 7.26 0.29 -9.21
CA GLN A 40 7.40 1.70 -8.82
C GLN A 40 7.03 1.94 -7.34
N GLN A 41 7.53 1.07 -6.45
CA GLN A 41 7.39 1.24 -5.00
C GLN A 41 7.89 2.61 -4.56
N GLY A 42 7.11 3.26 -3.70
CA GLY A 42 7.45 4.55 -3.13
C GLY A 42 7.06 5.73 -4.03
N THR A 43 6.27 5.48 -5.09
CA THR A 43 5.64 6.59 -5.84
C THR A 43 4.84 7.50 -4.91
N ALA A 44 4.23 6.89 -3.88
CA ALA A 44 3.78 7.60 -2.69
C ALA A 44 4.20 6.80 -1.44
N ALA A 45 4.52 7.50 -0.35
CA ALA A 45 4.89 6.92 0.92
C ALA A 45 4.37 7.80 2.06
N ALA A 46 3.95 7.21 3.17
CA ALA A 46 3.39 7.93 4.30
C ALA A 46 3.56 7.14 5.60
N PHE A 47 3.64 7.85 6.71
CA PHE A 47 3.48 7.30 8.05
C PHE A 47 2.01 7.39 8.47
N SER A 48 1.49 6.42 9.20
CA SER A 48 0.18 6.57 9.83
C SER A 48 0.21 7.65 10.91
N PRO A 49 -0.95 8.26 11.25
CA PRO A 49 -1.02 9.31 12.26
C PRO A 49 -0.53 8.90 13.66
N ASP A 50 -0.58 7.61 13.97
CA ASP A 50 -0.08 7.02 15.22
C ASP A 50 1.38 6.53 15.11
N SER A 51 2.05 6.80 13.99
CA SER A 51 3.44 6.39 13.68
C SER A 51 3.70 4.89 13.81
N HIS A 52 2.65 4.08 13.77
CA HIS A 52 2.73 2.64 13.91
C HIS A 52 2.96 1.94 12.56
N TYR A 53 2.44 2.53 11.48
CA TYR A 53 2.51 1.94 10.15
C TYR A 53 3.26 2.84 9.16
N LEU A 54 4.04 2.18 8.31
CA LEU A 54 4.61 2.74 7.10
C LEU A 54 3.83 2.22 5.89
N LEU A 55 3.47 3.13 5.00
CA LEU A 55 2.68 2.85 3.82
C LEU A 55 3.49 3.12 2.56
N PHE A 56 3.35 2.26 1.56
CA PHE A 56 3.94 2.42 0.23
C PHE A 56 2.91 2.20 -0.87
N GLY A 57 2.82 3.18 -1.76
CA GLY A 57 2.11 3.09 -3.03
C GLY A 57 3.01 2.56 -4.14
N ALA A 58 2.47 1.65 -4.95
CA ALA A 58 3.17 1.03 -6.06
C ALA A 58 2.22 0.85 -7.26
N PRO A 59 1.96 1.92 -8.02
CA PRO A 59 0.92 1.96 -9.05
C PRO A 59 1.21 1.09 -10.28
N GLY A 60 2.46 0.66 -10.49
CA GLY A 60 2.84 -0.07 -11.70
C GLY A 60 2.86 -1.59 -11.57
N THR A 61 2.38 -2.15 -10.45
CA THR A 61 2.18 -3.60 -10.34
C THR A 61 0.96 -4.09 -11.10
N TYR A 62 1.01 -5.35 -11.50
CA TYR A 62 -0.12 -6.09 -12.08
C TYR A 62 -0.80 -5.37 -13.24
N ASN A 63 -0.08 -5.15 -14.35
CA ASN A 63 -0.55 -4.37 -15.50
C ASN A 63 -1.05 -2.98 -15.08
N TRP A 64 -0.26 -2.32 -14.23
CA TRP A 64 -0.60 -1.04 -13.63
C TRP A 64 -1.98 -0.99 -12.96
N LYS A 65 -2.49 -2.12 -12.46
CA LYS A 65 -3.61 -2.09 -11.50
C LYS A 65 -3.19 -1.29 -10.26
N GLY A 66 -1.97 -1.54 -9.80
CA GLY A 66 -1.36 -0.90 -8.64
C GLY A 66 -1.66 -1.61 -7.33
N LEU A 67 -0.88 -1.30 -6.29
CA LEU A 67 -1.11 -1.76 -4.93
C LEU A 67 -0.86 -0.68 -3.88
N LEU A 68 -1.45 -0.91 -2.71
CA LEU A 68 -1.02 -0.31 -1.44
C LEU A 68 -0.42 -1.40 -0.56
N PHE A 69 0.74 -1.11 0.01
CA PHE A 69 1.47 -1.94 0.96
C PHE A 69 1.57 -1.20 2.30
N VAL A 70 1.28 -1.88 3.40
CA VAL A 70 1.32 -1.33 4.77
C VAL A 70 2.12 -2.29 5.63
N THR A 71 3.02 -1.78 6.44
CA THR A 71 3.89 -2.58 7.32
C THR A 71 4.16 -1.85 8.62
N ASN A 72 4.49 -2.58 9.69
CA ASN A 72 4.81 -2.01 10.99
C ASN A 72 6.22 -1.39 10.98
N ILE A 73 6.41 -0.34 11.78
CA ILE A 73 7.69 0.35 11.99
C ILE A 73 8.44 -0.20 13.22
N ASP A 74 7.78 -0.98 14.07
CA ASP A 74 8.38 -1.60 15.25
C ASP A 74 8.80 -3.05 14.95
N SER A 75 10.11 -3.33 15.05
CA SER A 75 10.67 -4.67 14.87
C SER A 75 10.36 -5.62 16.02
N SER A 76 9.93 -5.08 17.17
CA SER A 76 9.51 -5.84 18.34
C SER A 76 8.06 -6.31 18.28
N ASP A 77 7.29 -5.87 17.27
CA ASP A 77 6.00 -6.48 16.97
C ASP A 77 6.25 -7.94 16.53
N PRO A 78 5.80 -8.95 17.31
CA PRO A 78 5.99 -10.37 16.98
C PRO A 78 5.38 -10.74 15.63
N ASP A 79 4.51 -9.88 15.12
CA ASP A 79 3.77 -9.98 13.88
C ASP A 79 4.21 -8.80 12.99
N GLN A 80 5.32 -8.94 12.24
CA GLN A 80 5.68 -8.07 11.11
C GLN A 80 4.65 -8.25 9.97
N LEU A 81 3.38 -7.98 10.26
CA LEU A 81 2.27 -8.24 9.36
C LEU A 81 2.32 -7.19 8.26
N VAL A 82 2.63 -7.71 7.08
CA VAL A 82 2.52 -6.98 5.85
C VAL A 82 1.06 -7.07 5.39
N TYR A 83 0.38 -5.93 5.36
CA TYR A 83 -0.92 -5.82 4.73
C TYR A 83 -0.76 -5.31 3.31
N LYS A 84 -1.38 -5.98 2.35
CA LYS A 84 -1.43 -5.51 0.96
C LYS A 84 -2.85 -5.55 0.42
N THR A 85 -3.13 -4.70 -0.55
CA THR A 85 -4.33 -4.84 -1.39
C THR A 85 -4.34 -6.19 -2.09
N LEU A 86 -5.54 -6.64 -2.44
CA LEU A 86 -5.79 -7.95 -3.06
C LEU A 86 -5.06 -8.12 -4.39
N ASP A 87 -4.56 -9.34 -4.62
CA ASP A 87 -3.99 -9.70 -5.91
C ASP A 87 -5.10 -9.71 -6.99
N PRO A 88 -4.78 -9.51 -8.27
CA PRO A 88 -5.80 -9.49 -9.33
C PRO A 88 -6.65 -10.76 -9.42
N ALA A 89 -6.13 -11.90 -8.98
CA ALA A 89 -6.85 -13.17 -8.94
C ALA A 89 -7.90 -13.22 -7.80
N ASP A 90 -7.69 -12.44 -6.74
CA ASP A 90 -8.56 -12.40 -5.56
C ASP A 90 -9.70 -11.41 -5.83
N ARG A 91 -10.83 -11.91 -6.33
CA ARG A 91 -12.03 -11.11 -6.51
C ARG A 91 -12.76 -10.94 -5.18
N LEU A 92 -12.96 -9.69 -4.75
CA LEU A 92 -13.87 -9.39 -3.65
C LEU A 92 -15.28 -9.12 -4.20
N PRO A 93 -16.32 -9.84 -3.76
CA PRO A 93 -17.69 -9.52 -4.13
C PRO A 93 -18.11 -8.19 -3.47
N GLY A 94 -18.56 -7.22 -4.27
CA GLY A 94 -19.10 -5.95 -3.79
C GLY A 94 -18.67 -4.74 -4.63
N PRO A 95 -19.32 -3.57 -4.45
CA PRO A 95 -19.10 -2.37 -5.27
C PRO A 95 -17.74 -1.70 -5.05
N ALA A 96 -17.09 -1.92 -3.90
CA ALA A 96 -15.78 -1.34 -3.58
C ALA A 96 -14.59 -2.17 -4.09
N GLY A 97 -14.82 -3.37 -4.65
CA GLY A 97 -13.82 -4.44 -4.71
C GLY A 97 -13.00 -4.59 -5.98
N ASP A 98 -13.44 -4.09 -7.14
CA ASP A 98 -12.80 -4.46 -8.42
C ASP A 98 -12.31 -3.24 -9.20
N LEU A 99 -11.10 -2.79 -8.88
CA LEU A 99 -10.35 -1.88 -9.76
C LEU A 99 -9.85 -2.66 -10.97
N ALA A 100 -10.20 -2.18 -12.16
CA ALA A 100 -9.68 -2.70 -13.41
C ALA A 100 -8.14 -2.52 -13.50
N LEU A 101 -7.51 -3.27 -14.40
CA LEU A 101 -6.12 -3.05 -14.77
C LEU A 101 -5.92 -1.60 -15.25
N ASN A 102 -4.69 -1.08 -15.15
CA ASN A 102 -4.33 0.31 -15.49
C ASN A 102 -5.01 1.40 -14.63
N SER A 103 -5.51 1.07 -13.43
CA SER A 103 -6.13 2.04 -12.51
C SER A 103 -5.14 2.88 -11.70
N TYR A 104 -3.90 2.40 -11.55
CA TYR A 104 -2.80 3.07 -10.84
C TYR A 104 -3.09 3.23 -9.33
N LEU A 105 -3.67 2.22 -8.69
CA LEU A 105 -3.91 2.23 -7.24
C LEU A 105 -2.60 2.46 -6.47
N GLY A 106 -2.63 3.34 -5.48
CA GLY A 106 -1.44 3.72 -4.72
C GLY A 106 -0.59 4.78 -5.40
N PHE A 107 -1.14 5.49 -6.40
CA PHE A 107 -0.47 6.67 -6.98
C PHE A 107 -0.33 7.81 -5.95
N SER A 108 -1.31 7.92 -5.05
CA SER A 108 -1.27 8.75 -3.85
C SER A 108 -1.86 7.94 -2.70
N ILE A 109 -1.44 8.22 -1.47
CA ILE A 109 -1.87 7.48 -0.28
C ILE A 109 -2.01 8.41 0.91
N ASP A 110 -2.85 8.01 1.86
CA ASP A 110 -3.00 8.65 3.17
C ASP A 110 -3.57 7.64 4.17
N SER A 111 -3.69 7.99 5.45
CA SER A 111 -4.45 7.21 6.44
C SER A 111 -5.01 8.07 7.55
N GLY A 112 -6.12 7.63 8.13
CA GLY A 112 -6.82 8.40 9.16
C GLY A 112 -7.81 7.56 9.96
N LYS A 113 -8.00 7.92 11.23
CA LYS A 113 -9.06 7.35 12.07
C LYS A 113 -10.39 8.06 11.80
N GLY A 114 -11.50 7.36 11.96
CA GLY A 114 -12.82 7.99 11.85
C GLY A 114 -13.29 8.27 10.42
N LEU A 115 -12.58 7.79 9.39
CA LEU A 115 -12.96 8.02 7.99
C LEU A 115 -14.20 7.20 7.58
N VAL A 116 -14.24 5.93 8.00
CA VAL A 116 -15.41 5.04 7.79
C VAL A 116 -16.02 4.63 9.13
N ARG A 117 -15.20 4.37 10.14
CA ARG A 117 -15.61 3.95 11.48
C ARG A 117 -14.88 4.78 12.52
N ALA A 118 -15.60 5.23 13.56
CA ALA A 118 -15.14 6.25 14.50
C ALA A 118 -13.75 5.99 15.11
N GLU A 119 -13.49 4.76 15.56
CA GLU A 119 -12.26 4.42 16.31
C GLU A 119 -11.27 3.54 15.53
N GLU A 120 -11.55 3.24 14.25
CA GLU A 120 -10.69 2.39 13.43
C GLU A 120 -9.83 3.24 12.48
N LEU A 121 -8.56 2.87 12.35
CA LEU A 121 -7.66 3.43 11.34
C LEU A 121 -8.05 2.89 9.97
N SER A 122 -8.31 3.79 9.03
CA SER A 122 -8.51 3.50 7.62
C SER A 122 -7.29 3.91 6.82
N PHE A 123 -7.03 3.16 5.74
CA PHE A 123 -5.99 3.46 4.76
C PHE A 123 -6.64 3.99 3.49
N VAL A 124 -6.03 4.97 2.85
CA VAL A 124 -6.58 5.64 1.67
C VAL A 124 -5.59 5.49 0.52
N ALA A 125 -6.09 5.14 -0.66
CA ALA A 125 -5.28 5.06 -1.86
C ALA A 125 -6.02 5.67 -3.05
N GLY A 126 -5.35 6.58 -3.76
CA GLY A 126 -5.82 7.12 -5.03
C GLY A 126 -5.54 6.16 -6.18
N ALA A 127 -6.51 6.04 -7.08
CA ALA A 127 -6.43 5.29 -8.34
C ALA A 127 -6.85 6.23 -9.49
N PRO A 128 -5.98 7.15 -9.94
CA PRO A 128 -6.35 8.28 -10.80
C PRO A 128 -6.85 7.87 -12.20
N ARG A 129 -6.60 6.63 -12.63
CA ARG A 129 -7.04 6.12 -13.93
C ARG A 129 -8.24 5.16 -13.84
N ALA A 130 -8.74 4.90 -12.64
CA ALA A 130 -9.90 4.05 -12.44
C ALA A 130 -11.09 4.59 -13.26
N ASN A 131 -11.68 3.71 -14.09
CA ASN A 131 -12.85 4.00 -14.92
C ASN A 131 -12.77 5.32 -15.73
N HIS A 132 -11.56 5.72 -16.15
CA HIS A 132 -11.29 6.97 -16.88
C HIS A 132 -11.71 8.28 -16.17
N LYS A 133 -12.01 8.22 -14.86
CA LYS A 133 -12.43 9.38 -14.06
C LYS A 133 -11.61 9.53 -12.77
N GLY A 134 -10.92 8.47 -12.37
CA GLY A 134 -10.25 8.36 -11.08
C GLY A 134 -11.18 7.77 -10.02
N ALA A 135 -10.56 7.28 -8.94
CA ALA A 135 -11.25 6.84 -7.75
C ALA A 135 -10.37 7.06 -6.52
N VAL A 136 -10.99 7.20 -5.36
CA VAL A 136 -10.35 7.10 -4.05
C VAL A 136 -10.88 5.87 -3.33
N VAL A 137 -9.99 4.97 -2.93
CA VAL A 137 -10.35 3.74 -2.21
C VAL A 137 -9.98 3.88 -0.76
N ILE A 138 -10.96 3.68 0.13
CA ILE A 138 -10.74 3.61 1.58
C ILE A 138 -10.78 2.14 1.98
N LEU A 139 -9.71 1.68 2.63
CA LEU A 139 -9.44 0.29 2.96
C LEU A 139 -9.29 0.12 4.48
N ARG A 140 -9.61 -1.08 4.94
CA ARG A 140 -9.24 -1.55 6.28
C ARG A 140 -8.37 -2.78 6.21
N LYS A 141 -7.64 -3.03 7.30
CA LYS A 141 -7.01 -4.32 7.54
C LYS A 141 -8.06 -5.39 7.87
N ASP A 142 -7.82 -6.62 7.44
CA ASP A 142 -8.53 -7.81 7.90
C ASP A 142 -7.63 -8.77 8.68
N SER A 143 -8.21 -9.86 9.19
CA SER A 143 -7.50 -10.86 9.98
C SER A 143 -6.59 -11.78 9.15
N ALA A 144 -6.59 -11.65 7.82
CA ALA A 144 -5.78 -12.45 6.89
C ALA A 144 -4.63 -11.63 6.29
N SER A 145 -4.24 -10.53 6.93
CA SER A 145 -3.18 -9.62 6.48
C SER A 145 -3.47 -8.99 5.12
N ARG A 146 -4.73 -8.65 4.84
CA ARG A 146 -5.14 -7.98 3.60
C ARG A 146 -5.69 -6.59 3.89
N LEU A 147 -5.50 -5.70 2.93
CA LEU A 147 -6.23 -4.43 2.84
C LEU A 147 -7.46 -4.65 1.98
N VAL A 148 -8.62 -4.66 2.61
CA VAL A 148 -9.91 -4.86 1.94
C VAL A 148 -10.59 -3.50 1.73
N PRO A 149 -11.06 -3.21 0.50
CA PRO A 149 -11.83 -1.99 0.25
C PRO A 149 -13.14 -1.97 1.05
N GLU A 150 -13.44 -0.84 1.68
CA GLU A 150 -14.73 -0.58 2.33
C GLU A 150 -15.56 0.44 1.54
N VAL A 151 -14.91 1.48 1.01
CA VAL A 151 -15.56 2.56 0.27
C VAL A 151 -14.72 2.89 -0.97
N MET A 152 -15.40 3.15 -2.09
CA MET A 152 -14.81 3.72 -3.29
C MET A 152 -15.58 4.99 -3.66
N LEU A 153 -14.86 6.10 -3.79
CA LEU A 153 -15.37 7.44 -4.13
C LEU A 153 -14.95 7.83 -5.54
#